data_AF-A0AAE3JFI3-F1
#
_entry.id   AF-A0AAE3JFI3-F1
#
_cell.length_a   1.000
_cell.length_b   1.000
_cell.length_c   1.000
_cell.angle_alpha   90.00
_cell.angle_beta   90.00
_cell.angle_gamma   90.00
#
_symmetry.space_group_name_H-M   'P 1'
#
loop_
_entity.id
_entity.type
_entity.pdbx_description
1 polymer ?
#
loop_
_entity_poly.entity_id
_entity_poly.type
_entity_poly.pdbx_seq_one_letter_code
_entity_poly.pdbx_strand_id
1 'polypeptide(L)'
;MRDEKMNLTYREMDRKLAELHARIHESGEKDKAPYLATDEANAEVEKEWESLKNQVEALPAPDGVYALLKHHFQDFLDSLHFAILDAKNYPEGPFLSAHYGLASVGRGNNGPAEERLAAAASGLRWMQQREAEYLNLIKARHPQSEWGGLSQSFAREKVMLESEGKHIDEYYSDFSEEQKKELADTVQAQLELLDRMAKALEQETPKADPMADDLSRTVKMDVEEYRALLRDQLGVSLDELLAWHKEEIEKTRSECLKIANELGLEEPVKDMLDVRDILFRLEPPCESAEEMFERANQYLKRTRALAHEYVKLPDHEQCRCVPLPDCYKDSYPWGGYEGGDFRKVPYHGQMFLNQYNYQNITDGWIKLNSLHEAYPGHHVQYVRAAMDPTPETVKIGTKLIPILEGTCLRTERAFQFIFAEDPVFALFVAYRRHHASVRILVDLMMFYYGAALEDVVAVYEKELGFDRVTARAQVQAHQNTPGYFTCYYYGMKKITQWEQELGFNKWDYTEMLFSAGYISIESLQMLLNLSAEDRERYFHDFPSLLREEKA
;
A
#
# COMPACT_ATOMS: atom_id res chain seq x y z
N MET A 1 6.72 37.31 9.16
CA MET A 1 5.44 37.92 8.73
C MET A 1 4.88 36.96 7.69
N ARG A 2 3.69 36.38 7.90
CA ARG A 2 3.12 35.39 6.97
C ARG A 2 2.90 36.03 5.61
N ASP A 3 3.49 35.47 4.55
CA ASP A 3 3.25 35.93 3.18
C ASP A 3 1.96 35.27 2.67
N GLU A 4 0.82 35.82 3.05
CA GLU A 4 -0.51 35.29 2.72
C GLU A 4 -0.71 35.12 1.21
N LYS A 5 -0.12 36.02 0.41
CA LYS A 5 -0.21 35.96 -1.06
C LYS A 5 0.58 34.78 -1.62
N MET A 6 1.78 34.54 -1.10
CA MET A 6 2.59 33.39 -1.51
C MET A 6 1.98 32.07 -1.01
N ASN A 7 1.43 32.03 0.20
CA ASN A 7 0.68 30.87 0.69
C ASN A 7 -0.49 30.53 -0.24
N LEU A 8 -1.28 31.54 -0.65
CA LEU A 8 -2.35 31.33 -1.61
C LEU A 8 -1.82 30.82 -2.96
N THR A 9 -0.67 31.29 -3.43
CA THR A 9 -0.05 30.81 -4.67
C THR A 9 0.28 29.32 -4.60
N TYR A 10 0.84 28.85 -3.48
CA TYR A 10 1.12 27.44 -3.25
C TYR A 10 -0.15 26.60 -3.10
N ARG A 11 -1.16 27.10 -2.38
CA ARG A 11 -2.47 26.44 -2.24
C ARG A 11 -3.21 26.30 -3.57
N GLU A 12 -3.11 27.29 -4.45
CA GLU A 12 -3.65 27.21 -5.82
C GLU A 12 -2.88 26.22 -6.69
N MET A 13 -1.56 26.09 -6.50
CA MET A 13 -0.80 25.06 -7.20
C MET A 13 -1.21 23.65 -6.74
N ASP A 14 -1.30 23.44 -5.43
CA ASP A 14 -1.78 22.20 -4.82
C ASP A 14 -3.15 21.80 -5.40
N ARG A 15 -4.10 22.73 -5.46
CA ARG A 15 -5.43 22.51 -6.06
C ARG A 15 -5.34 22.02 -7.50
N LYS A 16 -4.57 22.69 -8.37
CA LYS A 16 -4.44 22.31 -9.78
C LYS A 16 -3.83 20.92 -9.96
N LEU A 17 -2.83 20.59 -9.16
CA LEU A 17 -2.19 19.27 -9.18
C LEU A 17 -3.18 18.18 -8.75
N ALA A 18 -3.97 18.43 -7.69
CA ALA A 18 -5.01 17.51 -7.23
C ALA A 18 -6.16 17.37 -8.24
N GLU A 19 -6.56 18.46 -8.92
CA GLU A 19 -7.57 18.43 -9.99
C GLU A 19 -7.10 17.58 -11.19
N LEU A 20 -5.83 17.70 -11.60
CA LEU A 20 -5.24 16.86 -12.64
C LEU A 20 -5.18 15.39 -12.20
N HIS A 21 -4.79 15.12 -10.95
CA HIS A 21 -4.81 13.78 -10.38
C HIS A 21 -6.22 13.15 -10.46
N ALA A 22 -7.23 13.89 -9.99
CA ALA A 22 -8.62 13.45 -9.98
C ALA A 22 -9.14 13.15 -11.39
N ARG A 23 -8.76 13.97 -12.38
CA ARG A 23 -9.13 13.74 -13.79
C ARG A 23 -8.65 12.39 -14.32
N ILE A 24 -7.51 11.88 -13.85
CA ILE A 24 -6.92 10.61 -14.30
C ILE A 24 -7.45 9.42 -13.49
N HIS A 25 -7.62 9.58 -12.18
CA HIS A 25 -7.85 8.45 -11.25
C HIS A 25 -9.28 8.34 -10.72
N GLU A 26 -10.04 9.44 -10.62
CA GLU A 26 -11.38 9.39 -10.04
C GLU A 26 -12.40 8.91 -11.08
N SER A 27 -12.88 7.69 -10.88
CA SER A 27 -14.05 7.15 -11.56
C SER A 27 -15.19 6.99 -10.56
N GLY A 28 -16.40 7.42 -10.92
CA GLY A 28 -17.60 7.07 -10.16
C GLY A 28 -18.22 8.16 -9.28
N GLU A 29 -17.76 9.43 -9.36
CA GLU A 29 -18.64 10.53 -8.95
C GLU A 29 -19.81 10.61 -9.95
N LYS A 30 -21.03 10.78 -9.42
CA LYS A 30 -22.24 10.99 -10.23
C LYS A 30 -21.95 12.13 -11.22
N ASP A 31 -22.12 11.83 -12.52
CA ASP A 31 -21.92 12.75 -13.65
C ASP A 31 -20.47 13.03 -14.10
N LYS A 32 -19.45 12.35 -13.56
CA LYS A 32 -18.06 12.40 -14.09
C LYS A 32 -17.71 11.14 -14.88
N ALA A 33 -17.35 11.34 -16.15
CA ALA A 33 -16.83 10.30 -17.02
C ALA A 33 -15.44 9.82 -16.53
N PRO A 34 -15.23 8.50 -16.32
CA PRO A 34 -13.90 7.95 -16.09
C PRO A 34 -12.94 8.31 -17.22
N TYR A 35 -11.66 8.50 -16.87
CA TYR A 35 -10.61 8.77 -17.83
C TYR A 35 -10.45 7.61 -18.83
N LEU A 36 -10.54 7.91 -20.12
CA LEU A 36 -10.19 6.99 -21.20
C LEU A 36 -8.99 7.56 -21.94
N ALA A 37 -7.87 6.85 -21.87
CA ALA A 37 -6.57 7.28 -22.36
C ALA A 37 -6.44 7.17 -23.91
N THR A 38 -7.35 7.83 -24.64
CA THR A 38 -7.22 7.99 -26.11
C THR A 38 -5.98 8.83 -26.43
N ASP A 39 -5.52 8.79 -27.69
CA ASP A 39 -4.37 9.60 -28.11
C ASP A 39 -4.63 11.10 -27.90
N GLU A 40 -5.85 11.58 -28.17
CA GLU A 40 -6.22 12.98 -27.96
C GLU A 40 -6.31 13.34 -26.48
N ALA A 41 -6.96 12.50 -25.65
CA ALA A 41 -7.12 12.74 -24.22
C ALA A 41 -5.77 12.75 -23.50
N ASN A 42 -4.89 11.79 -23.82
CA ASN A 42 -3.52 11.77 -23.29
C ASN A 42 -2.72 12.99 -23.71
N ALA A 43 -2.78 13.41 -24.98
CA ALA A 43 -2.04 14.58 -25.43
C ALA A 43 -2.47 15.87 -24.70
N GLU A 44 -3.75 15.98 -24.34
CA GLU A 44 -4.27 17.10 -23.54
C GLU A 44 -3.73 17.06 -22.10
N VAL A 45 -3.80 15.89 -21.46
CA VAL A 45 -3.32 15.67 -20.09
C VAL A 45 -1.80 15.83 -19.98
N GLU A 46 -1.03 15.30 -20.93
CA GLU A 46 0.43 15.48 -21.02
C GLU A 46 0.80 16.97 -21.17
N LYS A 47 0.06 17.72 -21.98
CA LYS A 47 0.27 19.17 -22.15
C LYS A 47 -0.05 19.95 -20.88
N GLU A 48 -1.12 19.59 -20.18
CA GLU A 48 -1.48 20.18 -18.90
C GLU A 48 -0.42 19.87 -17.83
N TRP A 49 0.02 18.62 -17.74
CA TRP A 49 1.11 18.20 -16.87
C TRP A 49 2.41 19.00 -17.13
N GLU A 50 2.83 19.13 -18.39
CA GLU A 50 4.04 19.90 -18.75
C GLU A 50 3.89 21.39 -18.38
N SER A 51 2.70 21.96 -18.55
CA SER A 51 2.38 23.33 -18.11
C SER A 51 2.48 23.48 -16.58
N LEU A 52 1.95 22.53 -15.81
CA LEU A 52 2.02 22.55 -14.35
C LEU A 52 3.45 22.35 -13.86
N LYS A 53 4.23 21.46 -14.49
CA LYS A 53 5.65 21.27 -14.20
C LYS A 53 6.44 22.56 -14.34
N ASN A 54 6.30 23.27 -15.46
CA ASN A 54 6.96 24.56 -15.67
C ASN A 54 6.53 25.61 -14.60
N GLN A 55 5.26 25.61 -14.19
CA GLN A 55 4.79 26.50 -13.13
C GLN A 55 5.36 26.14 -11.75
N VAL A 56 5.45 24.85 -11.40
CA VAL A 56 6.07 24.37 -10.16
C VAL A 56 7.55 24.74 -10.13
N GLU A 57 8.28 24.53 -11.23
CA GLU A 57 9.69 24.93 -11.36
C GLU A 57 9.88 26.43 -11.14
N ALA A 58 8.93 27.27 -11.57
CA ALA A 58 8.95 28.71 -11.39
C ALA A 58 8.52 29.20 -9.99
N LEU A 59 7.99 28.33 -9.12
CA LEU A 59 7.55 28.73 -7.77
C LEU A 59 8.73 29.27 -6.94
N PRO A 60 8.55 30.41 -6.23
CA PRO A 60 9.57 30.93 -5.33
C PRO A 60 9.67 30.08 -4.07
N ALA A 61 10.88 29.69 -3.67
CA ALA A 61 11.15 28.95 -2.44
C ALA A 61 12.08 29.75 -1.50
N PRO A 62 11.59 30.81 -0.84
CA PRO A 62 12.43 31.71 -0.05
C PRO A 62 12.89 31.14 1.29
N ASP A 63 12.27 30.06 1.76
CA ASP A 63 12.65 29.37 2.99
C ASP A 63 12.44 27.85 2.87
N GLY A 64 12.76 27.11 3.94
CA GLY A 64 12.67 25.66 3.97
C GLY A 64 11.26 25.10 3.80
N VAL A 65 10.22 25.83 4.22
CA VAL A 65 8.82 25.37 4.11
C VAL A 65 8.39 25.38 2.64
N TYR A 66 8.64 26.49 1.95
CA TYR A 66 8.32 26.60 0.52
C TYR A 66 9.21 25.68 -0.34
N ALA A 67 10.45 25.44 0.07
CA ALA A 67 11.34 24.47 -0.59
C ALA A 67 10.79 23.04 -0.46
N LEU A 68 10.33 22.66 0.73
CA LEU A 68 9.70 21.35 0.98
C LEU A 68 8.45 21.17 0.13
N LEU A 69 7.52 22.13 0.17
CA LEU A 69 6.29 22.03 -0.63
C LEU A 69 6.57 21.98 -2.13
N LYS A 70 7.56 22.76 -2.61
CA LYS A 70 7.98 22.72 -4.01
C LYS A 70 8.55 21.36 -4.38
N HIS A 71 9.38 20.77 -3.53
CA HIS A 71 9.92 19.43 -3.72
C HIS A 71 8.79 18.38 -3.76
N HIS A 72 7.85 18.43 -2.82
CA HIS A 72 6.67 17.56 -2.81
C HIS A 72 5.86 17.67 -4.11
N PHE A 73 5.63 18.89 -4.63
CA PHE A 73 4.94 19.07 -5.91
C PHE A 73 5.71 18.48 -7.10
N GLN A 74 7.05 18.50 -7.07
CA GLN A 74 7.88 17.86 -8.09
C GLN A 74 7.74 16.33 -8.02
N ASP A 75 7.83 15.75 -6.83
CA ASP A 75 7.59 14.31 -6.62
C ASP A 75 6.18 13.90 -7.08
N PHE A 76 5.18 14.72 -6.76
CA PHE A 76 3.80 14.49 -7.15
C PHE A 76 3.62 14.52 -8.67
N LEU A 77 4.27 15.46 -9.36
CA LEU A 77 4.29 15.50 -10.82
C LEU A 77 4.97 14.28 -11.43
N ASP A 78 6.08 13.80 -10.87
CA ASP A 78 6.73 12.57 -11.35
C ASP A 78 5.77 11.37 -11.26
N SER A 79 5.07 11.24 -10.13
CA SER A 79 4.07 10.18 -9.92
C SER A 79 2.88 10.31 -10.86
N LEU A 80 2.39 11.53 -11.10
CA LEU A 80 1.33 11.80 -12.06
C LEU A 80 1.74 11.44 -13.49
N HIS A 81 2.97 11.77 -13.89
CA HIS A 81 3.47 11.41 -15.21
C HIS A 81 3.49 9.91 -15.40
N PHE A 82 3.92 9.16 -14.38
CA PHE A 82 3.87 7.71 -14.41
C PHE A 82 2.44 7.20 -14.59
N ALA A 83 1.47 7.71 -13.83
CA ALA A 83 0.07 7.32 -13.97
C ALA A 83 -0.52 7.63 -15.36
N ILE A 84 -0.13 8.77 -15.97
CA ILE A 84 -0.53 9.12 -17.35
C ILE A 84 0.02 8.10 -18.35
N LEU A 85 1.29 7.75 -18.22
CA LEU A 85 1.94 6.76 -19.08
C LEU A 85 1.36 5.36 -18.88
N ASP A 86 1.07 4.98 -17.64
CA ASP A 86 0.47 3.70 -17.30
C ASP A 86 -0.92 3.57 -17.93
N ALA A 87 -1.80 4.56 -17.74
CA ALA A 87 -3.13 4.59 -18.36
C ALA A 87 -3.06 4.56 -19.90
N LYS A 88 -2.04 5.19 -20.49
CA LYS A 88 -1.80 5.19 -21.95
C LYS A 88 -1.37 3.84 -22.48
N ASN A 89 -0.49 3.16 -21.75
CA ASN A 89 0.16 1.93 -22.21
C ASN A 89 -0.66 0.68 -21.87
N TYR A 90 -1.47 0.73 -20.80
CA TYR A 90 -2.27 -0.39 -20.28
C TYR A 90 -3.76 -0.03 -20.17
N PRO A 91 -4.45 0.26 -21.30
CA PRO A 91 -5.86 0.64 -21.31
C PRO A 91 -6.81 -0.44 -20.75
N GLU A 92 -6.36 -1.67 -20.61
CA GLU A 92 -7.05 -2.79 -19.96
C GLU A 92 -7.04 -2.72 -18.42
N GLY A 93 -6.18 -1.90 -17.81
CA GLY A 93 -5.98 -1.81 -16.36
C GLY A 93 -7.29 -1.72 -15.56
N PRO A 94 -8.23 -0.80 -15.89
CA PRO A 94 -9.51 -0.69 -15.19
C PRO A 94 -10.39 -1.94 -15.22
N PHE A 95 -10.25 -2.78 -16.25
CA PHE A 95 -10.94 -4.07 -16.29
C PHE A 95 -10.30 -5.07 -15.35
N LEU A 96 -8.97 -5.16 -15.38
CA LEU A 96 -8.17 -6.12 -14.61
C LEU A 96 -8.10 -5.82 -13.09
N SER A 97 -8.77 -4.76 -12.66
CA SER A 97 -8.95 -4.40 -11.26
C SER A 97 -10.42 -4.28 -10.84
N ALA A 98 -11.37 -4.74 -11.67
CA ALA A 98 -12.80 -4.56 -11.41
C ALA A 98 -13.26 -5.27 -10.13
N HIS A 99 -12.74 -6.47 -9.85
CA HIS A 99 -13.03 -7.20 -8.62
C HIS A 99 -12.56 -6.46 -7.36
N TYR A 100 -11.37 -5.85 -7.38
CA TYR A 100 -10.87 -4.99 -6.31
C TYR A 100 -11.82 -3.81 -6.05
N GLY A 101 -12.28 -3.14 -7.12
CA GLY A 101 -13.22 -2.03 -7.01
C GLY A 101 -14.55 -2.43 -6.35
N LEU A 102 -15.11 -3.57 -6.75
CA LEU A 102 -16.35 -4.09 -6.16
C LEU A 102 -16.20 -4.42 -4.67
N ALA A 103 -15.10 -5.09 -4.30
CA ALA A 103 -14.83 -5.47 -2.92
C ALA A 103 -14.57 -4.25 -2.02
N SER A 104 -13.74 -3.30 -2.49
CA SER A 104 -13.33 -2.14 -1.72
C SER A 104 -14.49 -1.16 -1.45
N VAL A 105 -15.37 -0.92 -2.43
CA VAL A 105 -16.58 -0.09 -2.20
C VAL A 105 -17.54 -0.77 -1.23
N GLY A 106 -17.64 -2.09 -1.29
CA GLY A 106 -18.46 -2.87 -0.37
C GLY A 106 -17.96 -2.80 1.06
N ARG A 107 -16.65 -2.93 1.26
CA ARG A 107 -16.05 -3.08 2.59
C ARG A 107 -15.62 -1.76 3.22
N GLY A 108 -14.97 -0.87 2.46
CA GLY A 108 -14.31 0.35 2.96
C GLY A 108 -15.16 1.62 2.90
N ASN A 109 -16.18 1.69 2.04
CA ASN A 109 -17.00 2.88 1.89
C ASN A 109 -18.16 2.90 2.89
N ASN A 110 -18.21 3.92 3.75
CA ASN A 110 -19.25 4.12 4.77
C ASN A 110 -20.29 5.20 4.36
N GLY A 111 -20.30 5.63 3.10
CA GLY A 111 -21.28 6.55 2.55
C GLY A 111 -22.68 5.92 2.40
N PRO A 112 -23.70 6.74 2.10
CA PRO A 112 -25.07 6.25 1.83
C PRO A 112 -25.10 5.20 0.72
N ALA A 113 -26.04 4.26 0.81
CA ALA A 113 -26.20 3.16 -0.15
C ALA A 113 -26.27 3.64 -1.61
N GLU A 114 -26.94 4.76 -1.88
CA GLU A 114 -27.03 5.34 -3.23
C GLU A 114 -25.67 5.78 -3.79
N GLU A 115 -24.82 6.40 -2.96
CA GLU A 115 -23.47 6.83 -3.35
C GLU A 115 -22.57 5.61 -3.58
N ARG A 116 -22.66 4.60 -2.70
CA ARG A 116 -21.90 3.36 -2.83
C ARG A 116 -22.31 2.57 -4.07
N LEU A 117 -23.61 2.48 -4.38
CA LEU A 117 -24.10 1.86 -5.61
C LEU A 117 -23.56 2.60 -6.84
N ALA A 118 -23.58 3.93 -6.82
CA ALA A 118 -23.01 4.72 -7.91
C ALA A 118 -21.50 4.46 -8.08
N ALA A 119 -20.73 4.42 -6.99
CA ALA A 119 -19.30 4.13 -7.02
C ALA A 119 -19.01 2.71 -7.55
N ALA A 120 -19.74 1.70 -7.09
CA ALA A 120 -19.55 0.31 -7.51
C ALA A 120 -20.01 0.04 -8.97
N ALA A 121 -21.06 0.72 -9.43
CA ALA A 121 -21.70 0.42 -10.71
C ALA A 121 -21.26 1.32 -11.88
N SER A 122 -20.94 2.61 -11.63
CA SER A 122 -20.75 3.58 -12.71
C SER A 122 -19.52 3.27 -13.56
N GLY A 123 -18.40 2.87 -12.94
CA GLY A 123 -17.19 2.47 -13.67
C GLY A 123 -17.42 1.24 -14.54
N LEU A 124 -18.15 0.24 -14.03
CA LEU A 124 -18.50 -0.96 -14.79
C LEU A 124 -19.39 -0.62 -15.98
N ARG A 125 -20.45 0.18 -15.78
CA ARG A 125 -21.34 0.64 -16.85
C ARG A 125 -20.62 1.44 -17.91
N TRP A 126 -19.66 2.26 -17.51
CA TRP A 126 -18.83 3.03 -18.44
C TRP A 126 -18.03 2.10 -19.36
N MET A 127 -17.37 1.09 -18.79
CA MET A 127 -16.63 0.09 -19.57
C MET A 127 -17.57 -0.69 -20.51
N GLN A 128 -18.76 -1.07 -20.04
CA GLN A 128 -19.77 -1.78 -20.84
C GLN A 128 -20.23 -0.99 -22.06
N GLN A 129 -20.40 0.33 -21.93
CA GLN A 129 -20.85 1.20 -23.02
C GLN A 129 -19.75 1.46 -24.07
N ARG A 130 -18.49 1.20 -23.72
CA ARG A 130 -17.31 1.53 -24.54
C ARG A 130 -16.45 0.34 -24.91
N GLU A 131 -17.01 -0.87 -24.89
CA GLU A 131 -16.32 -2.13 -25.23
C GLU A 131 -15.45 -2.00 -26.49
N ALA A 132 -16.01 -1.49 -27.59
CA ALA A 132 -15.29 -1.36 -28.86
C ALA A 132 -14.14 -0.34 -28.80
N GLU A 133 -14.30 0.76 -28.06
CA GLU A 133 -13.26 1.77 -27.92
C GLU A 133 -12.08 1.22 -27.13
N TYR A 134 -12.34 0.57 -25.99
CA TYR A 134 -11.30 -0.09 -25.20
C TYR A 134 -10.60 -1.19 -25.97
N LEU A 135 -11.35 -2.06 -26.66
CA LEU A 135 -10.76 -3.16 -27.43
C LEU A 135 -9.85 -2.64 -28.56
N ASN A 136 -10.24 -1.55 -29.23
CA ASN A 136 -9.41 -0.92 -30.25
C ASN A 136 -8.14 -0.30 -29.66
N LEU A 137 -8.25 0.36 -28.49
CA LEU A 137 -7.08 0.90 -27.78
C LEU A 137 -6.12 -0.21 -27.36
N ILE A 138 -6.61 -1.26 -26.70
CA ILE A 138 -5.80 -2.43 -26.29
C ILE A 138 -5.06 -3.02 -27.50
N LYS A 139 -5.77 -3.26 -28.61
CA LYS A 139 -5.15 -3.80 -29.83
C LYS A 139 -4.13 -2.87 -30.48
N ALA A 140 -4.28 -1.55 -30.29
CA ALA A 140 -3.33 -0.56 -30.80
C ALA A 140 -2.09 -0.43 -29.90
N ARG A 141 -2.21 -0.65 -28.59
CA ARG A 141 -1.11 -0.55 -27.62
C ARG A 141 -0.28 -1.83 -27.53
N HIS A 142 -0.91 -2.99 -27.67
CA HIS A 142 -0.24 -4.26 -27.55
C HIS A 142 0.02 -4.93 -28.90
N PRO A 143 1.27 -5.37 -29.18
CA PRO A 143 1.54 -6.16 -30.36
C PRO A 143 0.73 -7.45 -30.32
N GLN A 144 0.40 -7.97 -31.51
CA GLN A 144 -0.44 -9.16 -31.64
C GLN A 144 0.10 -10.35 -30.82
N SER A 145 1.41 -10.51 -30.66
CA SER A 145 2.04 -11.57 -29.86
C SER A 145 1.65 -11.57 -28.37
N GLU A 146 1.17 -10.45 -27.83
CA GLU A 146 0.78 -10.33 -26.41
C GLU A 146 -0.70 -10.63 -26.16
N TRP A 147 -1.53 -10.66 -27.22
CA TRP A 147 -2.98 -10.78 -27.06
C TRP A 147 -3.41 -12.08 -26.37
N GLY A 148 -2.69 -13.19 -26.60
CA GLY A 148 -2.94 -14.45 -25.90
C GLY A 148 -2.77 -14.32 -24.37
N GLY A 149 -1.77 -13.56 -23.92
CA GLY A 149 -1.56 -13.27 -22.49
C GLY A 149 -2.66 -12.39 -21.91
N LEU A 150 -3.06 -11.34 -22.63
CA LEU A 150 -4.16 -10.46 -22.25
C LEU A 150 -5.50 -11.21 -22.18
N SER A 151 -5.79 -12.08 -23.17
CA SER A 151 -6.96 -12.95 -23.16
C SER A 151 -7.03 -13.78 -21.88
N GLN A 152 -5.90 -14.30 -21.39
CA GLN A 152 -5.85 -15.04 -20.13
C GLN A 152 -6.06 -14.13 -18.92
N SER A 153 -5.53 -12.91 -18.93
CA SER A 153 -5.77 -11.92 -17.86
C SER A 153 -7.25 -11.57 -17.73
N PHE A 154 -7.95 -11.30 -18.85
CA PHE A 154 -9.41 -11.08 -18.84
C PHE A 154 -10.19 -12.31 -18.33
N ALA A 155 -9.78 -13.51 -18.73
CA ALA A 155 -10.40 -14.75 -18.24
C ALA A 155 -10.19 -14.95 -16.73
N ARG A 156 -9.00 -14.62 -16.20
CA ARG A 156 -8.72 -14.64 -14.76
C ARG A 156 -9.55 -13.61 -14.01
N GLU A 157 -9.60 -12.37 -14.53
CA GLU A 157 -10.39 -11.29 -13.93
C GLU A 157 -11.87 -11.65 -13.83
N LYS A 158 -12.43 -12.30 -14.86
CA LYS A 158 -13.80 -12.81 -14.83
C LYS A 158 -14.03 -13.76 -13.66
N VAL A 159 -13.10 -14.68 -13.40
CA VAL A 159 -13.20 -15.62 -12.26
C VAL A 159 -13.12 -14.88 -10.92
N MET A 160 -12.22 -13.90 -10.79
CA MET A 160 -12.10 -13.11 -9.57
C MET A 160 -13.36 -12.27 -9.30
N LEU A 161 -13.86 -11.56 -10.32
CA LEU A 161 -15.07 -10.76 -10.21
C LEU A 161 -16.32 -11.62 -9.93
N GLU A 162 -16.41 -12.82 -10.51
CA GLU A 162 -17.48 -13.77 -10.20
C GLU A 162 -17.42 -14.25 -8.75
N SER A 163 -16.22 -14.41 -8.18
CA SER A 163 -16.03 -14.73 -6.77
C SER A 163 -16.54 -13.60 -5.89
N GLU A 164 -16.10 -12.37 -6.13
CA GLU A 164 -16.52 -11.19 -5.35
C GLU A 164 -18.01 -10.89 -5.49
N GLY A 165 -18.59 -11.14 -6.68
CA GLY A 165 -20.02 -10.99 -6.93
C GLY A 165 -20.92 -11.87 -6.03
N LYS A 166 -20.40 -13.00 -5.51
CA LYS A 166 -21.14 -13.86 -4.56
C LYS A 166 -21.28 -13.22 -3.18
N HIS A 167 -20.46 -12.21 -2.87
CA HIS A 167 -20.46 -11.51 -1.58
C HIS A 167 -21.29 -10.21 -1.61
N ILE A 168 -22.08 -9.95 -2.67
CA ILE A 168 -22.92 -8.74 -2.72
C ILE A 168 -23.85 -8.64 -1.50
N ASP A 169 -24.48 -9.73 -1.09
CA ASP A 169 -25.37 -9.74 0.09
C ASP A 169 -24.65 -9.45 1.40
N GLU A 170 -23.37 -9.82 1.49
CA GLU A 170 -22.53 -9.63 2.67
C GLU A 170 -21.96 -8.20 2.71
N TYR A 171 -21.28 -7.79 1.63
CA TYR A 171 -20.57 -6.52 1.55
C TYR A 171 -21.53 -5.32 1.43
N TYR A 172 -22.71 -5.53 0.86
CA TYR A 172 -23.75 -4.52 0.68
C TYR A 172 -25.02 -4.90 1.46
N SER A 173 -24.84 -5.45 2.66
CA SER A 173 -25.94 -5.90 3.53
C SER A 173 -27.00 -4.84 3.84
N ASP A 174 -26.63 -3.56 3.78
CA ASP A 174 -27.48 -2.40 4.01
C ASP A 174 -28.27 -1.92 2.78
N PHE A 175 -28.02 -2.50 1.60
CA PHE A 175 -28.75 -2.16 0.38
C PHE A 175 -30.16 -2.76 0.37
N SER A 176 -31.10 -2.10 -0.31
CA SER A 176 -32.41 -2.69 -0.62
C SER A 176 -32.25 -3.86 -1.60
N GLU A 177 -33.25 -4.74 -1.66
CA GLU A 177 -33.25 -5.87 -2.60
C GLU A 177 -33.20 -5.40 -4.07
N GLU A 178 -33.80 -4.25 -4.39
CA GLU A 178 -33.69 -3.62 -5.71
C GLU A 178 -32.26 -3.15 -6.00
N GLN A 179 -31.59 -2.52 -5.03
CA GLN A 179 -30.21 -2.04 -5.18
C GLN A 179 -29.22 -3.21 -5.33
N LYS A 180 -29.38 -4.27 -4.54
CA LYS A 180 -28.57 -5.49 -4.66
C LYS A 180 -28.77 -6.15 -6.01
N LYS A 181 -30.03 -6.25 -6.47
CA LYS A 181 -30.35 -6.77 -7.80
C LYS A 181 -29.72 -5.92 -8.90
N GLU A 182 -29.82 -4.59 -8.81
CA GLU A 182 -29.21 -3.67 -9.78
C GLU A 182 -27.68 -3.87 -9.86
N LEU A 183 -27.02 -4.02 -8.71
CA LEU A 183 -25.59 -4.27 -8.65
C LEU A 183 -25.24 -5.65 -9.22
N ALA A 184 -25.98 -6.69 -8.86
CA ALA A 184 -25.79 -8.05 -9.37
C ALA A 184 -25.96 -8.13 -10.90
N ASP A 185 -27.00 -7.47 -11.43
CA ASP A 185 -27.22 -7.36 -12.89
C ASP A 185 -26.06 -6.61 -13.57
N THR A 186 -25.52 -5.56 -12.92
CA THR A 186 -24.36 -4.82 -13.42
C THR A 186 -23.09 -5.68 -13.44
N VAL A 187 -22.85 -6.47 -12.38
CA VAL A 187 -21.72 -7.41 -12.29
C VAL A 187 -21.86 -8.51 -13.35
N GLN A 188 -23.05 -9.09 -13.52
CA GLN A 188 -23.30 -10.11 -14.55
C GLN A 188 -23.00 -9.58 -15.96
N ALA A 189 -23.44 -8.36 -16.28
CA ALA A 189 -23.11 -7.73 -17.56
C ALA A 189 -21.59 -7.50 -17.74
N GLN A 190 -20.88 -7.21 -16.65
CA GLN A 190 -19.42 -7.09 -16.67
C GLN A 190 -18.73 -8.44 -16.91
N LEU A 191 -19.21 -9.52 -16.30
CA LEU A 191 -18.67 -10.88 -16.53
C LEU A 191 -18.80 -11.31 -17.99
N GLU A 192 -19.93 -10.98 -18.63
CA GLU A 192 -20.15 -11.22 -20.05
C GLU A 192 -19.24 -10.36 -20.93
N LEU A 193 -19.00 -9.11 -20.53
CA LEU A 193 -18.05 -8.23 -21.22
C LEU A 193 -16.63 -8.77 -21.15
N LEU A 194 -16.14 -9.16 -19.97
CA LEU A 194 -14.81 -9.75 -19.79
C LEU A 194 -14.62 -11.01 -20.66
N ASP A 195 -15.66 -11.84 -20.77
CA ASP A 195 -15.67 -13.02 -21.65
C ASP A 195 -15.54 -12.65 -23.14
N ARG A 196 -16.25 -11.61 -23.60
CA ARG A 196 -16.15 -11.11 -24.98
C ARG A 196 -14.77 -10.49 -25.24
N MET A 197 -14.24 -9.70 -24.31
CA MET A 197 -12.90 -9.11 -24.40
C MET A 197 -11.82 -10.20 -24.51
N ALA A 198 -11.89 -11.24 -23.68
CA ALA A 198 -11.00 -12.39 -23.77
C ALA A 198 -11.06 -13.07 -25.15
N LYS A 199 -12.26 -13.44 -25.62
CA LYS A 199 -12.45 -14.07 -26.93
C LYS A 199 -11.96 -13.21 -28.10
N ALA A 200 -12.11 -11.89 -28.00
CA ALA A 200 -11.66 -10.97 -29.05
C ALA A 200 -10.14 -10.84 -29.17
N LEU A 201 -9.40 -11.29 -28.15
CA LEU A 201 -7.93 -11.31 -28.07
C LEU A 201 -7.36 -12.75 -28.11
N GLU A 202 -8.21 -13.76 -28.25
CA GLU A 202 -7.81 -15.17 -28.23
C GLU A 202 -6.81 -15.49 -29.36
N GLN A 203 -5.76 -16.22 -29.01
CA GLN A 203 -4.78 -16.73 -29.96
C GLN A 203 -4.45 -18.18 -29.63
N GLU A 204 -4.06 -18.94 -30.66
CA GLU A 204 -3.44 -20.26 -30.50
C GLU A 204 -2.09 -20.10 -29.80
N THR A 205 -2.15 -19.96 -28.49
CA THR A 205 -0.97 -19.93 -27.64
C THR A 205 -0.65 -21.39 -27.32
N PRO A 206 0.60 -21.86 -27.46
CA PRO A 206 0.98 -23.13 -26.89
C PRO A 206 0.49 -23.16 -25.44
N LYS A 207 -0.20 -24.23 -25.03
CA LYS A 207 -0.49 -24.49 -23.63
C LYS A 207 0.84 -24.74 -22.92
N ALA A 208 1.63 -23.69 -22.71
CA ALA A 208 2.54 -23.67 -21.58
C ALA A 208 1.65 -23.91 -20.37
N ASP A 209 1.93 -24.97 -19.63
CA ASP A 209 1.27 -25.18 -18.36
C ASP A 209 1.50 -23.90 -17.52
N PRO A 210 0.45 -23.11 -17.25
CA PRO A 210 0.61 -21.89 -16.45
C PRO A 210 1.12 -22.20 -15.04
N MET A 211 1.07 -23.48 -14.62
CA MET A 211 1.56 -23.99 -13.35
C MET A 211 2.94 -24.65 -13.43
N ALA A 212 3.58 -24.75 -14.60
CA ALA A 212 4.97 -25.18 -14.68
C ALA A 212 5.87 -24.04 -14.18
N ASP A 213 6.05 -24.00 -12.87
CA ASP A 213 6.88 -23.04 -12.17
C ASP A 213 8.36 -23.39 -12.42
N ASP A 214 8.90 -22.91 -13.53
CA ASP A 214 10.34 -23.02 -13.80
C ASP A 214 11.09 -22.08 -12.87
N LEU A 215 11.50 -22.61 -11.71
CA LEU A 215 12.27 -21.89 -10.70
C LEU A 215 13.75 -21.70 -11.08
N SER A 216 14.21 -22.31 -12.17
CA SER A 216 15.57 -22.10 -12.67
C SER A 216 15.74 -20.77 -13.41
N ARG A 217 14.63 -20.13 -13.79
CA ARG A 217 14.65 -18.84 -14.50
C ARG A 217 15.11 -17.70 -13.59
N THR A 218 15.57 -16.64 -14.25
CA THR A 218 15.88 -15.35 -13.62
C THR A 218 14.86 -14.31 -14.07
N VAL A 219 14.60 -13.31 -13.22
CA VAL A 219 13.74 -12.15 -13.50
C VAL A 219 14.52 -10.84 -13.42
N LYS A 220 15.84 -10.92 -13.69
CA LYS A 220 16.73 -9.76 -13.66
C LYS A 220 16.22 -8.64 -14.56
N MET A 221 16.23 -7.42 -14.04
CA MET A 221 15.91 -6.20 -14.78
C MET A 221 17.19 -5.56 -15.31
N ASP A 222 17.05 -4.64 -16.27
CA ASP A 222 18.15 -3.70 -16.53
C ASP A 222 18.44 -2.88 -15.27
N VAL A 223 19.72 -2.61 -15.01
CA VAL A 223 20.15 -1.97 -13.77
C VAL A 223 19.61 -0.55 -13.67
N GLU A 224 19.57 0.19 -14.78
CA GLU A 224 19.08 1.56 -14.78
C GLU A 224 17.55 1.61 -14.75
N GLU A 225 16.87 0.62 -15.35
CA GLU A 225 15.43 0.45 -15.20
C GLU A 225 15.04 0.17 -13.74
N TYR A 226 15.72 -0.76 -13.07
CA TYR A 226 15.47 -1.06 -11.66
C TYR A 226 15.82 0.11 -10.74
N ARG A 227 16.91 0.83 -11.04
CA ARG A 227 17.28 2.07 -10.32
C ARG A 227 16.22 3.15 -10.49
N ALA A 228 15.73 3.36 -11.70
CA ALA A 228 14.67 4.34 -11.98
C ALA A 228 13.36 3.93 -11.28
N LEU A 229 12.99 2.65 -11.32
CA LEU A 229 11.84 2.12 -10.58
C LEU A 229 11.93 2.47 -9.09
N LEU A 230 13.03 2.10 -8.44
CA LEU A 230 13.22 2.34 -7.00
C LEU A 230 13.20 3.85 -6.68
N ARG A 231 13.91 4.69 -7.45
CA ARG A 231 14.02 6.12 -7.18
C ARG A 231 12.73 6.87 -7.50
N ASP A 232 12.23 6.70 -8.72
CA ASP A 232 11.20 7.56 -9.30
C ASP A 232 9.78 7.15 -8.89
N GLN A 233 9.55 5.88 -8.56
CA GLN A 233 8.23 5.42 -8.08
C GLN A 233 8.19 5.21 -6.57
N LEU A 234 9.26 4.65 -5.99
CA LEU A 234 9.25 4.21 -4.60
C LEU A 234 10.00 5.14 -3.65
N GLY A 235 10.84 6.06 -4.15
CA GLY A 235 11.66 6.94 -3.32
C GLY A 235 12.79 6.20 -2.59
N VAL A 236 13.29 5.10 -3.16
CA VAL A 236 14.34 4.25 -2.60
C VAL A 236 15.63 4.38 -3.40
N SER A 237 16.77 4.56 -2.72
CA SER A 237 18.08 4.62 -3.36
C SER A 237 18.71 3.22 -3.48
N LEU A 238 18.90 2.76 -4.72
CA LEU A 238 19.61 1.50 -5.00
C LEU A 238 21.03 1.51 -4.43
N ASP A 239 21.76 2.62 -4.54
CA ASP A 239 23.15 2.69 -4.07
C ASP A 239 23.24 2.56 -2.56
N GLU A 240 22.27 3.14 -1.84
CA GLU A 240 22.19 2.94 -0.39
C GLU A 240 21.88 1.50 -0.03
N LEU A 241 20.87 0.87 -0.67
CA LEU A 241 20.58 -0.54 -0.45
C LEU A 241 21.84 -1.40 -0.63
N LEU A 242 22.57 -1.20 -1.73
CA LEU A 242 23.81 -1.92 -2.02
C LEU A 242 24.91 -1.67 -0.98
N ALA A 243 24.97 -0.47 -0.41
CA ALA A 243 25.99 -0.09 0.57
C ALA A 243 25.83 -0.82 1.91
N TRP A 244 24.60 -1.15 2.34
CA TRP A 244 24.38 -1.66 3.71
C TRP A 244 23.54 -2.95 3.83
N HIS A 245 22.89 -3.46 2.77
CA HIS A 245 21.94 -4.58 2.92
C HIS A 245 22.55 -5.84 3.56
N LYS A 246 23.81 -6.16 3.25
CA LYS A 246 24.50 -7.35 3.80
C LYS A 246 24.73 -7.23 5.30
N GLU A 247 25.17 -6.05 5.76
CA GLU A 247 25.41 -5.81 7.17
C GLU A 247 24.11 -5.84 7.98
N GLU A 248 23.02 -5.27 7.44
CA GLU A 248 21.74 -5.22 8.14
C GLU A 248 21.10 -6.62 8.34
N ILE A 249 21.30 -7.55 7.41
CA ILE A 249 20.84 -8.94 7.60
C ILE A 249 21.60 -9.61 8.74
N GLU A 250 22.93 -9.49 8.77
CA GLU A 250 23.74 -10.05 9.86
C GLU A 250 23.35 -9.45 11.22
N LYS A 251 23.13 -8.14 11.25
CA LYS A 251 22.73 -7.40 12.46
C LYS A 251 21.36 -7.84 12.99
N THR A 252 20.35 -7.89 12.12
CA THR A 252 18.99 -8.29 12.52
C THR A 252 18.94 -9.77 12.92
N ARG A 253 19.68 -10.65 12.21
CA ARG A 253 19.83 -12.06 12.60
C ARG A 253 20.46 -12.19 13.98
N SER A 254 21.56 -11.47 14.21
CA SER A 254 22.25 -11.48 15.50
C SER A 254 21.36 -10.98 16.64
N GLU A 255 20.51 -9.99 16.38
CA GLU A 255 19.52 -9.50 17.34
C GLU A 255 18.49 -10.57 17.71
N CYS A 256 17.93 -11.28 16.72
CA CYS A 256 17.01 -12.41 16.96
C CYS A 256 17.66 -13.48 17.84
N LEU A 257 18.87 -13.93 17.47
CA LEU A 257 19.59 -14.96 18.21
C LEU A 257 19.91 -14.52 19.64
N LYS A 258 20.29 -13.26 19.83
CA LYS A 258 20.55 -12.69 21.16
C LYS A 258 19.30 -12.72 22.03
N ILE A 259 18.19 -12.16 21.55
CA ILE A 259 16.93 -12.09 22.33
C ILE A 259 16.43 -13.50 22.64
N ALA A 260 16.49 -14.42 21.67
CA ALA A 260 16.05 -15.80 21.86
C ALA A 260 16.88 -16.54 22.94
N ASN A 261 18.20 -16.32 22.98
CA ASN A 261 19.06 -16.88 24.04
C ASN A 261 18.84 -16.20 25.41
N GLU A 262 18.36 -14.96 25.45
CA GLU A 262 18.01 -14.26 26.69
C GLU A 262 16.69 -14.75 27.32
N LEU A 263 15.89 -15.55 26.60
CA LEU A 263 14.66 -16.17 27.13
C LEU A 263 14.92 -17.27 28.18
N GLY A 264 16.16 -17.73 28.35
CA GLY A 264 16.52 -18.73 29.36
C GLY A 264 16.01 -20.14 29.08
N LEU A 265 15.89 -20.52 27.80
CA LEU A 265 15.50 -21.87 27.38
C LEU A 265 16.63 -22.89 27.67
N GLU A 266 16.26 -24.17 27.84
CA GLU A 266 17.21 -25.24 28.16
C GLU A 266 18.24 -25.49 27.05
N GLU A 267 17.79 -25.41 25.80
CA GLU A 267 18.64 -25.60 24.62
C GLU A 267 19.11 -24.25 24.05
N PRO A 268 20.40 -24.13 23.67
CA PRO A 268 20.92 -22.90 23.07
C PRO A 268 20.35 -22.71 21.66
N VAL A 269 20.00 -21.46 21.33
CA VAL A 269 19.48 -21.06 20.01
C VAL A 269 20.66 -20.79 19.08
N LYS A 270 20.77 -21.57 18.00
CA LYS A 270 21.93 -21.59 17.10
C LYS A 270 21.68 -20.84 15.80
N ASP A 271 20.46 -20.90 15.29
CA ASP A 271 20.09 -20.32 14.00
C ASP A 271 18.64 -19.81 13.97
N MET A 272 18.21 -19.33 12.79
CA MET A 272 16.87 -18.77 12.61
C MET A 272 15.77 -19.84 12.57
N LEU A 273 16.09 -21.11 12.33
CA LEU A 273 15.12 -22.20 12.43
C LEU A 273 14.75 -22.44 13.89
N ASP A 274 15.75 -22.44 14.79
CA ASP A 274 15.50 -22.49 16.23
C ASP A 274 14.64 -21.30 16.68
N VAL A 275 14.90 -20.08 16.17
CA VAL A 275 14.07 -18.89 16.46
C VAL A 275 12.63 -19.11 16.00
N ARG A 276 12.42 -19.56 14.75
CA ARG A 276 11.09 -19.82 14.21
C ARG A 276 10.35 -20.87 15.04
N ASP A 277 11.02 -21.95 15.44
CA ASP A 277 10.42 -23.01 16.24
C ASP A 277 10.05 -22.52 17.65
N ILE A 278 10.85 -21.62 18.24
CA ILE A 278 10.52 -20.96 19.51
C ILE A 278 9.24 -20.13 19.37
N LEU A 279 9.12 -19.31 18.32
CA LEU A 279 7.94 -18.47 18.11
C LEU A 279 6.66 -19.30 17.99
N PHE A 280 6.69 -20.38 17.20
CA PHE A 280 5.51 -21.27 17.06
C PHE A 280 5.22 -22.09 18.32
N ARG A 281 6.24 -22.50 19.08
CA ARG A 281 6.06 -23.33 20.26
C ARG A 281 5.59 -22.54 21.47
N LEU A 282 6.08 -21.32 21.67
CA LEU A 282 5.77 -20.50 22.85
C LEU A 282 4.56 -19.59 22.63
N GLU A 283 4.29 -19.18 21.39
CA GLU A 283 3.11 -18.40 21.00
C GLU A 283 2.35 -19.15 19.89
N PRO A 284 1.71 -20.29 20.19
CA PRO A 284 1.04 -21.07 19.17
C PRO A 284 -0.10 -20.28 18.50
N PRO A 285 -0.40 -20.61 17.23
CA PRO A 285 -1.59 -20.11 16.55
C PRO A 285 -2.88 -20.39 17.32
N CYS A 286 -3.91 -19.59 17.06
CA CYS A 286 -5.24 -19.82 17.63
C CYS A 286 -5.83 -21.17 17.20
N GLU A 287 -6.67 -21.77 18.05
CA GLU A 287 -7.35 -23.04 17.76
C GLU A 287 -8.43 -22.88 16.67
N SER A 288 -8.93 -21.65 16.48
CA SER A 288 -9.92 -21.29 15.47
C SER A 288 -9.75 -19.87 14.96
N ALA A 289 -10.33 -19.58 13.78
CA ALA A 289 -10.42 -18.21 13.27
C ALA A 289 -11.27 -17.29 14.20
N GLU A 290 -12.29 -17.83 14.88
CA GLU A 290 -13.12 -17.07 15.84
C GLU A 290 -12.27 -16.55 17.01
N GLU A 291 -11.45 -17.43 17.60
CA GLU A 291 -10.51 -17.05 18.65
C GLU A 291 -9.49 -16.00 18.16
N MET A 292 -8.96 -16.15 16.94
CA MET A 292 -8.06 -15.18 16.33
C MET A 292 -8.69 -13.79 16.26
N PHE A 293 -9.94 -13.69 15.80
CA PHE A 293 -10.66 -12.40 15.74
C PHE A 293 -11.00 -11.86 17.13
N GLU A 294 -11.32 -12.71 18.11
CA GLU A 294 -11.55 -12.27 19.49
C GLU A 294 -10.29 -11.64 20.08
N ARG A 295 -9.14 -12.31 19.97
CA ARG A 295 -7.84 -11.78 20.43
C ARG A 295 -7.47 -10.49 19.71
N ALA A 296 -7.63 -10.45 18.39
CA ALA A 296 -7.38 -9.25 17.60
C ALA A 296 -8.20 -8.05 18.10
N ASN A 297 -9.49 -8.24 18.38
CA ASN A 297 -10.36 -7.20 18.91
C ASN A 297 -9.96 -6.74 20.33
N GLN A 298 -9.42 -7.63 21.17
CA GLN A 298 -8.89 -7.26 22.49
C GLN A 298 -7.62 -6.40 22.34
N TYR A 299 -6.70 -6.79 21.45
CA TYR A 299 -5.48 -6.02 21.19
C TYR A 299 -5.77 -4.68 20.54
N LEU A 300 -6.69 -4.59 19.57
CA LEU A 300 -7.11 -3.33 18.99
C LEU A 300 -7.63 -2.33 20.04
N LYS A 301 -8.41 -2.78 21.03
CA LYS A 301 -8.87 -1.91 22.13
C LYS A 301 -7.69 -1.36 22.93
N ARG A 302 -6.72 -2.22 23.26
CA ARG A 302 -5.51 -1.86 24.02
C ARG A 302 -4.63 -0.89 23.25
N THR A 303 -4.35 -1.19 21.98
CA THR A 303 -3.47 -0.38 21.13
C THR A 303 -4.13 0.94 20.73
N ARG A 304 -5.45 0.98 20.54
CA ARG A 304 -6.19 2.24 20.34
C ARG A 304 -6.05 3.17 21.54
N ALA A 305 -6.25 2.66 22.76
CA ALA A 305 -6.11 3.48 23.97
C ALA A 305 -4.72 4.11 24.06
N LEU A 306 -3.69 3.31 23.77
CA LEU A 306 -2.31 3.79 23.69
C LEU A 306 -2.13 4.86 22.60
N ALA A 307 -2.62 4.65 21.38
CA ALA A 307 -2.44 5.61 20.29
C ALA A 307 -3.07 6.98 20.61
N HIS A 308 -4.24 7.01 21.25
CA HIS A 308 -4.89 8.24 21.70
C HIS A 308 -4.12 9.01 22.79
N GLU A 309 -3.14 8.39 23.47
CA GLU A 309 -2.26 9.09 24.42
C GLU A 309 -1.14 9.88 23.72
N TYR A 310 -0.69 9.44 22.53
CA TYR A 310 0.53 9.96 21.90
C TYR A 310 0.31 10.54 20.50
N VAL A 311 -0.84 10.31 19.89
CA VAL A 311 -1.19 10.84 18.57
C VAL A 311 -2.54 11.53 18.63
N LYS A 312 -2.66 12.68 17.96
CA LYS A 312 -3.91 13.42 17.89
C LYS A 312 -4.93 12.72 16.99
N LEU A 313 -5.91 12.08 17.61
CA LEU A 313 -7.00 11.36 16.93
C LEU A 313 -8.38 11.87 17.37
N PRO A 314 -9.41 11.83 16.51
CA PRO A 314 -10.77 12.16 16.90
C PRO A 314 -11.41 11.00 17.66
N ASP A 315 -12.17 11.26 18.71
CA ASP A 315 -12.77 10.21 19.57
C ASP A 315 -13.62 9.17 18.82
N HIS A 316 -14.19 9.56 17.68
CA HIS A 316 -15.09 8.75 16.87
C HIS A 316 -14.40 7.96 15.75
N GLU A 317 -13.07 8.04 15.57
CA GLU A 317 -12.38 7.13 14.64
C GLU A 317 -12.50 5.67 15.11
N GLN A 318 -12.56 4.74 14.17
CA GLN A 318 -12.60 3.32 14.47
C GLN A 318 -11.89 2.46 13.42
N CYS A 319 -10.99 1.60 13.88
CA CYS A 319 -10.50 0.44 13.15
C CYS A 319 -11.19 -0.83 13.64
N ARG A 320 -11.67 -1.66 12.70
CA ARG A 320 -12.29 -2.96 13.01
C ARG A 320 -11.42 -4.10 12.49
N CYS A 321 -11.38 -5.22 13.21
CA CYS A 321 -10.82 -6.45 12.68
C CYS A 321 -11.88 -7.20 11.86
N VAL A 322 -11.60 -7.49 10.59
CA VAL A 322 -12.53 -8.17 9.67
C VAL A 322 -11.88 -9.38 8.98
N PRO A 323 -12.65 -10.31 8.40
CA PRO A 323 -12.12 -11.35 7.55
C PRO A 323 -11.43 -10.80 6.29
N LEU A 324 -10.46 -11.55 5.79
CA LEU A 324 -9.80 -11.31 4.51
C LEU A 324 -10.79 -11.59 3.36
N PRO A 325 -10.89 -10.70 2.34
CA PRO A 325 -11.61 -10.99 1.11
C PRO A 325 -11.06 -12.19 0.35
N ASP A 326 -11.92 -12.85 -0.39
CA ASP A 326 -11.55 -14.03 -1.18
C ASP A 326 -10.50 -13.69 -2.26
N CYS A 327 -10.62 -12.54 -2.91
CA CYS A 327 -9.62 -12.06 -3.88
C CYS A 327 -8.23 -11.84 -3.28
N TYR A 328 -8.11 -11.68 -1.96
CA TYR A 328 -6.82 -11.42 -1.31
C TYR A 328 -6.18 -12.67 -0.71
N LYS A 329 -6.89 -13.81 -0.69
CA LYS A 329 -6.49 -15.02 0.07
C LYS A 329 -5.06 -15.50 -0.24
N ASP A 330 -4.65 -15.41 -1.50
CA ASP A 330 -3.35 -15.90 -1.97
C ASP A 330 -2.24 -14.82 -1.88
N SER A 331 -2.63 -13.55 -1.84
CA SER A 331 -1.72 -12.39 -1.83
C SER A 331 -1.40 -11.89 -0.41
N TYR A 332 -2.32 -12.09 0.54
CA TYR A 332 -2.20 -11.65 1.93
C TYR A 332 -2.28 -12.85 2.87
N PRO A 333 -1.16 -13.59 3.06
CA PRO A 333 -1.18 -14.85 3.81
C PRO A 333 -1.50 -14.70 5.30
N TRP A 334 -1.31 -13.51 5.89
CA TRP A 334 -1.52 -13.30 7.33
C TRP A 334 -2.55 -12.21 7.65
N GLY A 335 -2.55 -11.11 6.91
CA GLY A 335 -3.42 -9.97 7.16
C GLY A 335 -2.92 -8.71 6.48
N GLY A 336 -3.58 -7.58 6.76
CA GLY A 336 -3.25 -6.27 6.23
C GLY A 336 -4.24 -5.20 6.68
N TYR A 337 -4.20 -4.05 6.02
CA TYR A 337 -5.05 -2.90 6.30
C TYR A 337 -5.75 -2.40 5.04
N GLU A 338 -6.99 -1.94 5.21
CA GLU A 338 -7.73 -1.17 4.23
C GLU A 338 -8.32 0.10 4.87
N GLY A 339 -8.00 1.25 4.27
CA GLY A 339 -8.53 2.55 4.68
C GLY A 339 -9.96 2.79 4.20
N GLY A 340 -10.61 3.80 4.77
CA GLY A 340 -11.92 4.26 4.31
C GLY A 340 -11.82 5.45 3.35
N ASP A 341 -12.98 6.00 2.97
CA ASP A 341 -13.05 7.24 2.20
C ASP A 341 -12.61 8.44 3.07
N PHE A 342 -11.51 9.11 2.69
CA PHE A 342 -10.94 10.29 3.37
C PHE A 342 -11.95 11.44 3.56
N ARG A 343 -13.05 11.46 2.79
CA ARG A 343 -14.08 12.51 2.80
C ARG A 343 -15.20 12.23 3.80
N LYS A 344 -15.27 11.03 4.38
CA LYS A 344 -16.41 10.60 5.20
C LYS A 344 -16.02 10.48 6.67
N VAL A 345 -16.77 11.20 7.51
CA VAL A 345 -16.72 11.07 8.97
C VAL A 345 -17.97 10.32 9.47
N PRO A 346 -17.87 9.47 10.51
CA PRO A 346 -16.64 9.11 11.25
C PRO A 346 -15.64 8.30 10.40
N TYR A 347 -14.34 8.48 10.66
CA TYR A 347 -13.29 7.76 9.94
C TYR A 347 -13.28 6.29 10.36
N HIS A 348 -13.66 5.42 9.43
CA HIS A 348 -13.64 3.97 9.63
C HIS A 348 -12.57 3.32 8.75
N GLY A 349 -11.74 2.47 9.36
CA GLY A 349 -10.76 1.64 8.67
C GLY A 349 -10.87 0.18 9.12
N GLN A 350 -10.17 -0.70 8.42
CA GLN A 350 -10.27 -2.13 8.64
C GLN A 350 -8.90 -2.79 8.64
N MET A 351 -8.55 -3.40 9.76
CA MET A 351 -7.51 -4.41 9.82
C MET A 351 -8.15 -5.74 9.42
N PHE A 352 -7.52 -6.51 8.55
CA PHE A 352 -8.01 -7.84 8.20
C PHE A 352 -7.00 -8.92 8.53
N LEU A 353 -7.50 -10.11 8.88
CA LEU A 353 -6.70 -11.30 9.14
C LEU A 353 -7.16 -12.45 8.24
N ASN A 354 -6.23 -13.26 7.78
CA ASN A 354 -6.52 -14.36 6.87
C ASN A 354 -7.14 -15.56 7.62
N GLN A 355 -8.47 -15.62 7.64
CA GLN A 355 -9.24 -16.71 8.24
C GLN A 355 -8.95 -18.08 7.61
N TYR A 356 -8.50 -18.13 6.35
CA TYR A 356 -8.14 -19.38 5.66
C TYR A 356 -6.78 -19.92 6.10
N ASN A 357 -5.96 -19.08 6.76
CA ASN A 357 -4.59 -19.40 7.17
C ASN A 357 -4.36 -19.21 8.67
N TYR A 358 -5.41 -19.24 9.50
CA TYR A 358 -5.33 -18.98 10.93
C TYR A 358 -4.34 -19.90 11.67
N GLN A 359 -4.12 -21.12 11.17
CA GLN A 359 -3.16 -22.08 11.73
C GLN A 359 -1.70 -21.67 11.55
N ASN A 360 -1.42 -20.62 10.77
CA ASN A 360 -0.10 -20.04 10.58
C ASN A 360 0.01 -18.60 11.14
N ILE A 361 -1.03 -18.13 11.83
CA ILE A 361 -1.08 -16.80 12.47
C ILE A 361 -0.92 -16.99 13.97
N THR A 362 0.28 -16.71 14.48
CA THR A 362 0.61 -16.80 15.92
C THR A 362 0.03 -15.65 16.72
N ASP A 363 -0.06 -15.81 18.03
CA ASP A 363 -0.50 -14.74 18.94
C ASP A 363 0.36 -13.47 18.84
N GLY A 364 1.70 -13.63 18.76
CA GLY A 364 2.64 -12.54 18.50
C GLY A 364 2.39 -11.82 17.20
N TRP A 365 1.96 -12.52 16.15
CA TRP A 365 1.55 -11.88 14.89
C TRP A 365 0.32 -11.01 15.09
N ILE A 366 -0.71 -11.49 15.79
CA ILE A 366 -1.94 -10.70 16.03
C ILE A 366 -1.62 -9.42 16.82
N LYS A 367 -0.76 -9.51 17.84
CA LYS A 367 -0.25 -8.35 18.60
C LYS A 367 0.46 -7.36 17.69
N LEU A 368 1.39 -7.85 16.87
CA LEU A 368 2.17 -7.03 15.95
C LEU A 368 1.29 -6.38 14.88
N ASN A 369 0.34 -7.12 14.30
CA ASN A 369 -0.61 -6.65 13.32
C ASN A 369 -1.51 -5.54 13.89
N SER A 370 -1.91 -5.66 15.17
CA SER A 370 -2.69 -4.61 15.85
C SER A 370 -1.93 -3.30 16.06
N LEU A 371 -0.59 -3.33 16.01
CA LEU A 371 0.27 -2.15 16.01
C LEU A 371 0.52 -1.64 14.59
N HIS A 372 0.90 -2.52 13.66
CA HIS A 372 1.32 -2.18 12.29
C HIS A 372 0.15 -1.70 11.43
N GLU A 373 -0.93 -2.47 11.40
CA GLU A 373 -2.09 -2.22 10.54
C GLU A 373 -3.04 -1.20 11.17
N ALA A 374 -3.07 -1.10 12.50
CA ALA A 374 -4.03 -0.28 13.24
C ALA A 374 -3.39 0.83 14.08
N TYR A 375 -3.01 0.56 15.34
CA TYR A 375 -2.73 1.61 16.32
C TYR A 375 -1.38 1.45 17.04
N PRO A 376 -0.48 2.45 17.04
CA PRO A 376 -0.39 3.53 16.05
C PRO A 376 0.28 3.01 14.77
N GLY A 377 -0.52 2.75 13.73
CA GLY A 377 -0.06 2.16 12.45
C GLY A 377 -0.80 2.76 11.25
N HIS A 378 -1.09 1.94 10.24
CA HIS A 378 -1.72 2.41 9.00
C HIS A 378 -3.08 3.07 9.22
N HIS A 379 -3.87 2.60 10.19
CA HIS A 379 -5.12 3.28 10.53
C HIS A 379 -4.91 4.71 11.00
N VAL A 380 -3.91 4.95 11.85
CA VAL A 380 -3.56 6.30 12.30
C VAL A 380 -3.09 7.15 11.14
N GLN A 381 -2.26 6.62 10.22
CA GLN A 381 -1.86 7.36 9.02
C GLN A 381 -3.05 7.77 8.17
N TYR A 382 -3.99 6.85 7.93
CA TYR A 382 -5.24 7.13 7.22
C TYR A 382 -6.04 8.25 7.90
N VAL A 383 -6.30 8.14 9.20
CA VAL A 383 -7.09 9.12 9.94
C VAL A 383 -6.42 10.49 9.93
N ARG A 384 -5.09 10.56 10.12
CA ARG A 384 -4.34 11.83 10.13
C ARG A 384 -4.30 12.47 8.74
N ALA A 385 -4.00 11.69 7.70
CA ALA A 385 -4.07 12.16 6.30
C ALA A 385 -5.47 12.66 5.94
N ALA A 386 -6.52 11.99 6.43
CA ALA A 386 -7.88 12.44 6.25
C ALA A 386 -8.15 13.74 7.01
N MET A 387 -7.88 13.81 8.31
CA MET A 387 -8.37 14.90 9.17
C MET A 387 -7.54 16.18 9.06
N ASP A 388 -6.23 16.08 8.86
CA ASP A 388 -5.33 17.21 9.02
C ASP A 388 -5.53 18.27 7.92
N PRO A 389 -5.33 19.57 8.26
CA PRO A 389 -5.51 20.67 7.33
C PRO A 389 -4.29 20.83 6.41
N THR A 390 -3.85 19.74 5.79
CA THR A 390 -2.71 19.70 4.87
C THR A 390 -3.13 19.99 3.41
N PRO A 391 -2.17 20.28 2.52
CA PRO A 391 -2.40 20.33 1.08
C PRO A 391 -3.05 19.05 0.57
N GLU A 392 -3.90 19.11 -0.46
CA GLU A 392 -4.59 17.93 -0.98
C GLU A 392 -3.60 16.92 -1.57
N THR A 393 -2.56 17.39 -2.26
CA THR A 393 -1.50 16.54 -2.79
C THR A 393 -0.72 15.80 -1.69
N VAL A 394 -0.67 16.33 -0.46
CA VAL A 394 -0.06 15.66 0.70
C VAL A 394 -0.98 14.58 1.28
N LYS A 395 -2.30 14.72 1.11
CA LYS A 395 -3.29 13.69 1.49
C LYS A 395 -3.39 12.56 0.47
N ILE A 396 -3.25 12.88 -0.82
CA ILE A 396 -3.20 11.90 -1.90
C ILE A 396 -1.85 11.16 -1.84
N GLY A 397 -0.78 11.94 -1.85
CA GLY A 397 0.58 11.49 -1.64
C GLY A 397 1.35 11.05 -2.87
N THR A 398 2.65 10.87 -2.66
CA THR A 398 3.63 10.52 -3.69
C THR A 398 4.87 9.89 -3.06
N LYS A 399 5.46 8.87 -3.72
CA LYS A 399 6.67 8.15 -3.26
C LYS A 399 6.62 7.80 -1.76
N LEU A 400 5.42 7.51 -1.26
CA LEU A 400 5.10 7.53 0.18
C LEU A 400 5.38 6.21 0.91
N ILE A 401 5.55 5.12 0.16
CA ILE A 401 5.61 3.76 0.68
C ILE A 401 6.72 3.59 1.74
N PRO A 402 7.95 4.14 1.58
CA PRO A 402 8.95 4.05 2.64
C PRO A 402 8.52 4.70 3.96
N ILE A 403 7.78 5.82 3.94
CA ILE A 403 7.25 6.42 5.17
C ILE A 403 6.11 5.58 5.72
N LEU A 404 5.20 5.16 4.84
CA LEU A 404 4.02 4.37 5.21
C LEU A 404 4.43 3.11 5.97
N GLU A 405 5.25 2.29 5.33
CA GLU A 405 5.74 1.02 5.87
C GLU A 405 6.80 1.21 6.96
N GLY A 406 7.69 2.17 6.78
CA GLY A 406 8.79 2.44 7.70
C GLY A 406 8.32 2.94 9.06
N THR A 407 7.27 3.77 9.08
CA THR A 407 6.64 4.26 10.32
C THR A 407 5.99 3.12 11.08
N CYS A 408 5.22 2.27 10.41
CA CYS A 408 4.58 1.11 11.04
C CYS A 408 5.61 0.11 11.57
N LEU A 409 6.66 -0.21 10.80
CA LEU A 409 7.74 -1.08 11.24
C LEU A 409 8.57 -0.48 12.41
N ARG A 410 8.68 0.86 12.49
CA ARG A 410 9.23 1.54 13.68
C ARG A 410 8.30 1.38 14.89
N THR A 411 6.99 1.59 14.72
CA THR A 411 5.98 1.48 15.78
C THR A 411 6.12 0.15 16.52
N GLU A 412 6.23 -0.97 15.79
CA GLU A 412 6.32 -2.31 16.37
C GLU A 412 7.33 -2.39 17.52
N ARG A 413 8.50 -1.75 17.34
CA ARG A 413 9.52 -1.68 18.39
C ARG A 413 9.30 -0.54 19.37
N ALA A 414 8.95 0.65 18.90
CA ALA A 414 8.78 1.82 19.74
C ALA A 414 7.71 1.61 20.83
N PHE A 415 6.70 0.81 20.51
CA PHE A 415 5.57 0.47 21.36
C PHE A 415 5.55 -0.99 21.82
N GLN A 416 6.66 -1.73 21.67
CA GLN A 416 6.74 -3.13 22.10
C GLN A 416 6.39 -3.33 23.59
N PHE A 417 6.65 -2.31 24.41
CA PHE A 417 6.39 -2.33 25.85
C PHE A 417 4.90 -2.49 26.19
N ILE A 418 4.01 -2.23 25.23
CA ILE A 418 2.58 -2.41 25.44
C ILE A 418 2.25 -3.87 25.74
N PHE A 419 3.07 -4.85 25.33
CA PHE A 419 2.90 -6.27 25.65
C PHE A 419 4.06 -6.80 26.51
N ALA A 420 4.61 -5.99 27.43
CA ALA A 420 5.78 -6.35 28.23
C ALA A 420 5.58 -7.57 29.15
N GLU A 421 4.34 -7.95 29.43
CA GLU A 421 4.02 -9.19 30.13
C GLU A 421 4.35 -10.45 29.32
N ASP A 422 4.50 -10.32 28.00
CA ASP A 422 4.88 -11.40 27.11
C ASP A 422 6.40 -11.37 26.86
N PRO A 423 7.15 -12.35 27.40
CA PRO A 423 8.60 -12.40 27.20
C PRO A 423 9.01 -12.71 25.75
N VAL A 424 8.12 -13.30 24.94
CA VAL A 424 8.41 -13.74 23.57
C VAL A 424 8.13 -12.63 22.55
N PHE A 425 7.23 -11.69 22.86
CA PHE A 425 6.84 -10.65 21.92
C PHE A 425 8.02 -9.79 21.40
N ALA A 426 9.03 -9.53 22.23
CA ALA A 426 10.25 -8.83 21.80
C ALA A 426 11.04 -9.61 20.73
N LEU A 427 11.06 -10.95 20.83
CA LEU A 427 11.64 -11.81 19.79
C LEU A 427 10.81 -11.74 18.51
N PHE A 428 9.48 -11.69 18.62
CA PHE A 428 8.58 -11.56 17.47
C PHE A 428 8.84 -10.25 16.70
N VAL A 429 8.96 -9.12 17.40
CA VAL A 429 9.30 -7.82 16.81
C VAL A 429 10.69 -7.85 16.15
N ALA A 430 11.69 -8.50 16.76
CA ALA A 430 13.00 -8.66 16.14
C ALA A 430 12.95 -9.53 14.88
N TYR A 431 12.21 -10.64 14.92
CA TYR A 431 12.00 -11.52 13.77
C TYR A 431 11.29 -10.80 12.61
N ARG A 432 10.26 -9.99 12.89
CA ARG A 432 9.58 -9.18 11.86
C ARG A 432 10.51 -8.17 11.18
N ARG A 433 11.43 -7.57 11.94
CA ARG A 433 12.49 -6.69 11.41
C ARG A 433 13.49 -7.46 10.56
N HIS A 434 13.91 -8.65 11.00
CA HIS A 434 14.75 -9.53 10.20
C HIS A 434 14.06 -9.87 8.87
N HIS A 435 12.78 -10.25 8.89
CA HIS A 435 11.98 -10.48 7.69
C HIS A 435 11.98 -9.29 6.73
N ALA A 436 11.76 -8.07 7.23
CA ALA A 436 11.83 -6.87 6.40
C ALA A 436 13.22 -6.64 5.78
N SER A 437 14.31 -7.02 6.46
CA SER A 437 15.67 -6.94 5.90
C SER A 437 15.95 -8.04 4.86
N VAL A 438 15.44 -9.26 5.07
CA VAL A 438 15.54 -10.39 4.11
C VAL A 438 14.82 -10.04 2.82
N ARG A 439 13.67 -9.36 2.90
CA ARG A 439 12.93 -8.83 1.75
C ARG A 439 13.77 -7.92 0.86
N ILE A 440 14.63 -7.07 1.41
CA ILE A 440 15.59 -6.27 0.61
C ILE A 440 16.56 -7.17 -0.14
N LEU A 441 17.16 -8.16 0.53
CA LEU A 441 18.10 -9.07 -0.12
C LEU A 441 17.45 -9.84 -1.25
N VAL A 442 16.26 -10.38 -1.01
CA VAL A 442 15.48 -11.12 -1.99
C VAL A 442 15.20 -10.26 -3.23
N ASP A 443 14.75 -9.03 -3.04
CA ASP A 443 14.46 -8.11 -4.14
C ASP A 443 15.73 -7.82 -4.97
N LEU A 444 16.84 -7.54 -4.30
CA LEU A 444 18.14 -7.35 -4.97
C LEU A 444 18.63 -8.63 -5.66
N MET A 445 18.43 -9.80 -5.06
CA MET A 445 18.78 -11.09 -5.67
C MET A 445 18.03 -11.30 -6.98
N MET A 446 16.72 -11.01 -6.99
CA MET A 446 15.86 -11.19 -8.14
C MET A 446 16.16 -10.20 -9.26
N PHE A 447 16.09 -8.91 -8.96
CA PHE A 447 16.04 -7.87 -9.99
C PHE A 447 17.40 -7.27 -10.34
N TYR A 448 18.34 -7.25 -9.39
CA TYR A 448 19.67 -6.67 -9.60
C TYR A 448 20.75 -7.72 -9.88
N TYR A 449 20.91 -8.71 -8.99
CA TYR A 449 21.93 -9.75 -9.13
C TYR A 449 21.56 -10.82 -10.16
N GLY A 450 20.26 -11.09 -10.35
CA GLY A 450 19.75 -12.07 -11.30
C GLY A 450 19.90 -13.52 -10.84
N ALA A 451 19.68 -13.78 -9.56
CA ALA A 451 19.64 -15.14 -9.00
C ALA A 451 18.49 -15.96 -9.62
N ALA A 452 18.62 -17.29 -9.58
CA ALA A 452 17.51 -18.18 -9.92
C ALA A 452 16.42 -18.08 -8.84
N LEU A 453 15.14 -18.18 -9.24
CA LEU A 453 14.04 -18.12 -8.27
C LEU A 453 14.17 -19.20 -7.19
N GLU A 454 14.70 -20.38 -7.52
CA GLU A 454 15.02 -21.45 -6.57
C GLU A 454 15.92 -20.99 -5.41
N ASP A 455 17.00 -20.26 -5.73
CA ASP A 455 17.95 -19.75 -4.74
C ASP A 455 17.30 -18.68 -3.85
N VAL A 456 16.40 -17.90 -4.44
CA VAL A 456 15.65 -16.86 -3.73
C VAL A 456 14.64 -17.49 -2.76
N VAL A 457 13.96 -18.57 -3.15
CA VAL A 457 13.06 -19.32 -2.26
C VAL A 457 13.85 -19.91 -1.08
N ALA A 458 15.03 -20.48 -1.36
CA ALA A 458 15.89 -21.05 -0.33
C ALA A 458 16.35 -20.02 0.72
N VAL A 459 16.44 -18.73 0.37
CA VAL A 459 16.74 -17.66 1.33
C VAL A 459 15.61 -17.51 2.36
N TYR A 460 14.35 -17.53 1.95
CA TYR A 460 13.21 -17.50 2.88
C TYR A 460 13.17 -18.73 3.79
N GLU A 461 13.44 -19.92 3.24
CA GLU A 461 13.51 -21.16 4.02
C GLU A 461 14.62 -21.09 5.08
N LYS A 462 15.78 -20.57 4.71
CA LYS A 462 16.96 -20.49 5.60
C LYS A 462 16.86 -19.37 6.64
N GLU A 463 16.54 -18.15 6.21
CA GLU A 463 16.61 -16.96 7.05
C GLU A 463 15.35 -16.77 7.91
N LEU A 464 14.23 -17.34 7.48
CA LEU A 464 12.95 -17.16 8.17
C LEU A 464 12.31 -18.49 8.61
N GLY A 465 12.82 -19.64 8.17
CA GLY A 465 12.23 -20.93 8.54
C GLY A 465 10.83 -21.12 7.97
N PHE A 466 10.52 -20.44 6.86
CA PHE A 466 9.27 -20.66 6.14
C PHE A 466 9.28 -22.04 5.49
N ASP A 467 8.11 -22.69 5.46
CA ASP A 467 7.95 -23.86 4.62
C ASP A 467 8.01 -23.45 3.14
N ARG A 468 8.25 -24.44 2.28
CA ARG A 468 8.48 -24.21 0.85
C ARG A 468 7.34 -23.48 0.16
N VAL A 469 6.09 -23.76 0.54
CA VAL A 469 4.90 -23.14 -0.10
C VAL A 469 4.83 -21.67 0.28
N THR A 470 4.98 -21.35 1.57
CA THR A 470 5.02 -19.97 2.05
C THR A 470 6.20 -19.19 1.46
N ALA A 471 7.40 -19.78 1.42
CA ALA A 471 8.59 -19.18 0.84
C ALA A 471 8.40 -18.85 -0.65
N ARG A 472 7.80 -19.77 -1.42
CA ARG A 472 7.51 -19.54 -2.84
C ARG A 472 6.47 -18.44 -3.05
N ALA A 473 5.43 -18.40 -2.21
CA ALA A 473 4.41 -17.36 -2.25
C ALA A 473 5.02 -15.96 -2.02
N GLN A 474 5.97 -15.83 -1.08
CA GLN A 474 6.70 -14.57 -0.89
C GLN A 474 7.48 -14.18 -2.15
N VAL A 475 8.23 -15.11 -2.77
CA VAL A 475 8.94 -14.84 -4.02
C VAL A 475 7.97 -14.44 -5.15
N GLN A 476 6.79 -15.05 -5.23
CA GLN A 476 5.78 -14.67 -6.22
C GLN A 476 5.29 -13.25 -5.98
N ALA A 477 5.09 -12.86 -4.71
CA ALA A 477 4.72 -11.50 -4.37
C ALA A 477 5.78 -10.50 -4.87
N HIS A 478 7.08 -10.77 -4.65
CA HIS A 478 8.15 -9.93 -5.20
C HIS A 478 8.09 -9.83 -6.73
N GLN A 479 7.83 -10.94 -7.44
CA GLN A 479 7.69 -10.92 -8.90
C GLN A 479 6.55 -10.04 -9.39
N ASN A 480 5.47 -9.96 -8.61
CA ASN A 480 4.28 -9.16 -8.93
C ASN A 480 4.45 -7.68 -8.57
N THR A 481 5.32 -7.35 -7.61
CA THR A 481 5.56 -5.97 -7.15
C THR A 481 7.06 -5.67 -7.00
N PRO A 482 7.82 -5.60 -8.11
CA PRO A 482 9.25 -5.33 -8.07
C PRO A 482 9.60 -4.07 -7.26
N GLY A 483 10.60 -4.15 -6.39
CA GLY A 483 11.07 -3.01 -5.58
C GLY A 483 10.23 -2.71 -4.34
N TYR A 484 8.92 -3.01 -4.32
CA TYR A 484 8.01 -2.61 -3.24
C TYR A 484 8.49 -3.05 -1.85
N PHE A 485 8.93 -4.30 -1.75
CA PHE A 485 9.36 -4.87 -0.47
C PHE A 485 10.64 -4.26 0.10
N THR A 486 11.38 -3.47 -0.69
CA THR A 486 12.55 -2.73 -0.20
C THR A 486 12.15 -1.56 0.72
N CYS A 487 10.95 -1.01 0.54
CA CYS A 487 10.47 0.19 1.23
C CYS A 487 10.37 0.04 2.75
N TYR A 488 9.95 -1.14 3.23
CA TYR A 488 9.70 -1.42 4.64
C TYR A 488 10.92 -1.12 5.52
N TYR A 489 12.01 -1.86 5.30
CA TYR A 489 13.21 -1.74 6.13
C TYR A 489 14.00 -0.49 5.78
N TYR A 490 14.01 -0.07 4.50
CA TYR A 490 14.66 1.17 4.07
C TYR A 490 14.09 2.38 4.81
N GLY A 491 12.76 2.54 4.81
CA GLY A 491 12.08 3.62 5.50
C GLY A 491 12.29 3.58 7.01
N MET A 492 12.12 2.40 7.63
CA MET A 492 12.32 2.24 9.08
C MET A 492 13.75 2.57 9.50
N LYS A 493 14.76 2.13 8.73
CA LYS A 493 16.17 2.41 9.00
C LYS A 493 16.45 3.91 8.98
N LYS A 494 15.97 4.62 7.96
CA LYS A 494 16.11 6.09 7.83
C LYS A 494 15.46 6.83 8.99
N ILE A 495 14.19 6.52 9.25
CA ILE A 495 13.40 7.15 10.31
C ILE A 495 14.03 6.91 11.68
N THR A 496 14.45 5.68 11.99
CA THR A 496 15.08 5.35 13.28
C THR A 496 16.45 6.02 13.43
N GLN A 497 17.21 6.15 12.34
CA GLN A 497 18.49 6.87 12.35
C GLN A 497 18.27 8.36 12.65
N TRP A 498 17.33 9.02 11.95
CA TRP A 498 17.05 10.44 12.16
C TRP A 498 16.45 10.75 13.53
N GLU A 499 15.64 9.85 14.10
CA GLU A 499 15.16 9.97 15.47
C GLU A 499 16.32 10.19 16.46
N GLN A 500 17.39 9.40 16.30
CA GLN A 500 18.59 9.45 17.15
C GLN A 500 19.47 10.66 16.84
N GLU A 501 19.77 10.90 15.56
CA GLU A 501 20.69 11.97 15.12
C GLU A 501 20.15 13.37 15.43
N LEU A 502 18.82 13.56 15.30
CA LEU A 502 18.16 14.84 15.54
C LEU A 502 17.69 14.98 17.00
N GLY A 503 17.88 13.95 17.84
CA GLY A 503 17.58 13.99 19.26
C GLY A 503 16.09 14.11 19.59
N PHE A 504 15.22 13.58 18.74
CA PHE A 504 13.80 13.56 19.05
C PHE A 504 13.50 12.60 20.20
N ASN A 505 12.59 13.00 21.09
CA ASN A 505 12.00 12.01 21.99
C ASN A 505 10.96 11.18 21.23
N LYS A 506 10.77 9.95 21.70
CA LYS A 506 9.93 8.95 21.05
C LYS A 506 8.51 9.42 20.77
N TRP A 507 7.92 10.20 21.67
CA TRP A 507 6.51 10.61 21.63
C TRP A 507 6.30 11.71 20.60
N ASP A 508 7.07 12.79 20.70
CA ASP A 508 7.01 13.89 19.73
C ASP A 508 7.36 13.42 18.32
N TYR A 509 8.31 12.47 18.21
CA TYR A 509 8.64 11.88 16.91
C TYR A 509 7.49 11.04 16.35
N THR A 510 6.74 10.35 17.22
CA THR A 510 5.58 9.56 16.79
C THR A 510 4.49 10.48 16.23
N GLU A 511 4.11 11.53 16.96
CA GLU A 511 3.15 12.53 16.46
C GLU A 511 3.64 13.18 15.15
N MET A 512 4.93 13.50 15.04
CA MET A 512 5.55 14.07 13.84
C MET A 512 5.39 13.15 12.62
N LEU A 513 5.70 11.85 12.77
CA LEU A 513 5.62 10.89 11.67
C LEU A 513 4.19 10.70 11.17
N PHE A 514 3.21 10.61 12.09
CA PHE A 514 1.81 10.46 11.71
C PHE A 514 1.17 11.76 11.18
N SER A 515 1.74 12.92 11.49
CA SER A 515 1.26 14.22 10.99
C SER A 515 1.93 14.68 9.70
N ALA A 516 3.01 14.01 9.26
CA ALA A 516 3.78 14.39 8.08
C ALA A 516 2.95 14.38 6.77
N GLY A 517 1.91 13.54 6.73
CA GLY A 517 1.14 13.23 5.53
C GLY A 517 1.84 12.21 4.62
N TYR A 518 1.30 11.98 3.44
CA TYR A 518 1.83 11.02 2.47
C TYR A 518 2.86 11.67 1.56
N ILE A 519 4.06 11.90 2.09
CA ILE A 519 5.17 12.54 1.37
C ILE A 519 6.29 11.53 1.07
N SER A 520 7.27 11.93 0.26
CA SER A 520 8.47 11.13 0.03
C SER A 520 9.41 11.11 1.25
N ILE A 521 10.23 10.08 1.38
CA ILE A 521 11.22 9.97 2.47
C ILE A 521 12.21 11.16 2.50
N GLU A 522 12.51 11.74 1.33
CA GLU A 522 13.32 12.94 1.18
C GLU A 522 12.59 14.18 1.71
N SER A 523 11.31 14.33 1.37
CA SER A 523 10.46 15.40 1.90
C SER A 523 10.30 15.29 3.43
N LEU A 524 10.24 14.08 3.99
CA LEU A 524 10.28 13.88 5.44
C LEU A 524 11.61 14.34 6.03
N GLN A 525 12.74 14.03 5.40
CA GLN A 525 14.04 14.53 5.87
C GLN A 525 14.07 16.06 5.87
N MET A 526 13.52 16.71 4.84
CA MET A 526 13.38 18.16 4.79
C MET A 526 12.52 18.67 5.96
N LEU A 527 11.36 18.03 6.20
CA LEU A 527 10.44 18.37 7.31
C LEU A 527 11.14 18.29 8.67
N LEU A 528 11.89 17.22 8.92
CA LEU A 528 12.57 16.99 10.19
C LEU A 528 13.70 18.01 10.46
N ASN A 529 14.29 18.59 9.41
CA ASN A 529 15.33 19.62 9.51
C ASN A 529 14.78 21.05 9.64
N LEU A 530 13.46 21.25 9.54
CA LEU A 530 12.85 22.55 9.76
C LEU A 530 12.89 22.97 11.24
N SER A 531 12.97 24.28 11.46
CA SER A 531 12.75 24.85 12.79
C SER A 531 11.36 24.49 13.32
N ALA A 532 11.15 24.56 14.64
CA ALA A 532 9.82 24.31 15.20
C ALA A 532 8.75 25.27 14.64
N GLU A 533 9.09 26.55 14.46
CA GLU A 533 8.20 27.55 13.87
C GLU A 533 7.86 27.22 12.41
N ASP A 534 8.83 26.74 11.63
CA ASP A 534 8.60 26.36 10.24
C ASP A 534 7.80 25.06 10.10
N ARG A 535 7.94 24.11 11.04
CA ARG A 535 7.08 22.92 11.09
C ARG A 535 5.63 23.29 11.36
N GLU A 536 5.38 24.19 12.30
CA GLU A 536 4.02 24.72 12.56
C GLU A 536 3.44 25.39 11.32
N ARG A 537 4.24 26.15 10.56
CA ARG A 537 3.81 26.73 9.28
C ARG A 537 3.44 25.64 8.27
N TYR A 538 4.26 24.61 8.10
CA TYR A 538 3.95 23.50 7.20
C TYR A 538 2.60 22.82 7.53
N PHE A 539 2.34 22.55 8.81
CA PHE A 539 1.12 21.86 9.23
C PHE A 539 -0.16 22.70 9.16
N HIS A 540 -0.07 24.03 9.10
CA HIS A 540 -1.23 24.89 9.32
C HIS A 540 -1.46 26.01 8.30
N ASP A 541 -0.43 26.44 7.56
CA ASP A 541 -0.56 27.61 6.67
C ASP A 541 -0.98 27.25 5.23
N PHE A 542 -1.04 25.96 4.87
CA PHE A 542 -1.31 25.47 3.51
C PHE A 542 -2.49 24.47 3.40
N PRO A 543 -3.65 24.73 4.00
CA PRO A 543 -4.79 23.82 3.86
C PRO A 543 -5.29 23.76 2.42
N SER A 544 -5.65 22.57 1.96
CA SER A 544 -6.33 22.32 0.67
C SER A 544 -7.47 23.31 0.40
N LEU A 545 -7.54 23.80 -0.84
CA LEU A 545 -8.65 24.62 -1.33
C LEU A 545 -9.86 23.80 -1.80
N LEU A 546 -9.71 22.48 -1.98
CA LEU A 546 -10.80 21.60 -2.43
C LEU A 546 -11.79 21.26 -1.31
N ARG A 547 -11.42 21.49 -0.04
CA ARG A 547 -12.29 21.25 1.12
C ARG A 547 -13.40 22.28 1.32
N GLU A 548 -13.33 23.45 0.68
CA GLU A 548 -14.27 24.55 0.96
C GLU A 548 -15.65 24.39 0.30
N GLU A 549 -15.87 23.40 -0.60
CA GLU A 549 -17.14 23.25 -1.31
C GLU A 549 -18.15 22.27 -0.70
N LYS A 550 -17.80 21.51 0.35
CA LYS A 550 -18.68 20.44 0.88
C LYS A 550 -18.78 20.47 2.42
N ALA A 551 -19.18 21.60 2.98
CA ALA A 551 -19.62 21.74 4.38
C ALA A 551 -21.15 21.89 4.46
#